data_AF-A0AA96X6R9-F1
#
_entry.id   AF-A0AA96X6R9-F1
#
_cell.length_a   1.000
_cell.length_b   1.000
_cell.length_c   1.000
_cell.angle_alpha   90.00
_cell.angle_beta   90.00
_cell.angle_gamma   90.00
#
_symmetry.space_group_name_H-M   'P 1'
#
loop_
_entity.id
_entity.type
_entity.pdbx_description
1 polymer ?
#
loop_
_entity_poly.entity_id
_entity_poly.type
_entity_poly.pdbx_seq_one_letter_code
_entity_poly.pdbx_strand_id
1 'polypeptide(L)'
;MQQTLLSNPWITSASVSRRWPKGVEVDITEAQPLATWGKDKLLVASGDLLPRPSHMGVQSLPELAGDEELVERIMLQYRALAGLLTTRDMEVKRLSFDDLSGWHLELVSGIELKLGHDALLERVHRFLYLSRGVLAPHLQKVVSVDTRYSNAVAVQWKDEEK
;
A
#
# COMPACT_ATOMS: atom_id res chain seq x y z
N MET A 1 -9.91 31.48 -12.90
CA MET A 1 -10.73 30.80 -11.87
C MET A 1 -10.77 29.30 -12.08
N GLN A 2 -11.42 28.75 -13.12
CA GLN A 2 -11.40 27.29 -13.38
C GLN A 2 -9.98 26.75 -13.63
N GLN A 3 -9.16 27.48 -14.38
CA GLN A 3 -7.74 27.14 -14.63
C GLN A 3 -6.85 27.23 -13.38
N THR A 4 -7.26 28.00 -12.37
CA THR A 4 -6.53 28.20 -11.10
C THR A 4 -6.90 27.14 -10.05
N LEU A 5 -8.05 26.49 -10.22
CA LEU A 5 -8.46 25.35 -9.39
C LEU A 5 -7.76 24.07 -9.87
N LEU A 6 -7.67 23.84 -11.18
CA LEU A 6 -6.98 22.68 -11.76
C LEU A 6 -5.45 22.68 -11.57
N SER A 7 -4.85 23.81 -11.18
CA SER A 7 -3.42 23.84 -10.79
C SER A 7 -3.16 23.22 -9.42
N ASN A 8 -4.21 22.88 -8.66
CA ASN A 8 -4.08 22.08 -7.46
C ASN A 8 -4.21 20.59 -7.83
N PRO A 9 -3.14 19.78 -7.71
CA PRO A 9 -3.16 18.36 -8.07
C PRO A 9 -4.19 17.54 -7.27
N TRP A 10 -4.79 18.10 -6.22
CA TRP A 10 -5.83 17.50 -5.38
C TRP A 10 -7.24 17.51 -5.99
N ILE A 11 -7.44 18.26 -7.06
CA ILE A 11 -8.75 18.46 -7.68
C ILE A 11 -8.85 17.57 -8.93
N THR A 12 -9.57 16.45 -8.80
CA THR A 12 -9.75 15.46 -9.88
C THR A 12 -10.74 15.97 -10.94
N SER A 13 -11.68 16.81 -10.54
CA SER A 13 -12.52 17.61 -11.44
C SER A 13 -13.06 18.85 -10.73
N ALA A 14 -13.13 19.97 -11.46
CA ALA A 14 -13.80 21.19 -11.02
C ALA A 14 -14.89 21.56 -12.03
N SER A 15 -16.15 21.34 -11.66
CA SER A 15 -17.30 21.83 -12.42
C SER A 15 -17.72 23.18 -11.81
N VAL A 16 -17.64 24.24 -12.61
CA VAL A 16 -18.12 25.58 -12.21
C VAL A 16 -19.44 25.80 -12.93
N SER A 17 -20.55 25.72 -12.20
CA SER A 17 -21.86 26.06 -12.73
C SER A 17 -22.33 27.39 -12.14
N ARG A 18 -23.07 28.18 -12.94
CA ARG A 18 -23.49 29.53 -12.56
C ARG A 18 -24.96 29.49 -12.15
N ARG A 19 -25.27 29.77 -10.89
CA ARG A 19 -26.66 29.93 -10.40
C ARG A 19 -27.02 31.41 -10.29
N TRP A 20 -28.12 31.79 -10.93
CA TRP A 20 -28.72 33.12 -10.80
C TRP A 20 -29.29 33.31 -9.37
N PRO A 21 -29.33 34.53 -8.78
CA PRO A 21 -28.87 35.81 -9.32
C PRO A 21 -27.39 36.12 -9.11
N LYS A 22 -26.74 35.56 -8.08
CA LYS A 22 -25.34 35.86 -7.74
C LYS A 22 -24.64 34.67 -7.05
N GLY A 23 -24.79 33.45 -7.58
CA GLY A 23 -24.12 32.25 -7.08
C GLY A 23 -23.13 31.68 -8.09
N VAL A 24 -21.89 31.43 -7.66
CA VAL A 24 -20.99 30.49 -8.33
C VAL A 24 -21.06 29.20 -7.52
N GLU A 25 -21.51 28.12 -8.13
CA GLU A 25 -21.50 26.79 -7.54
C GLU A 25 -20.26 26.07 -8.08
N VAL A 26 -19.35 25.73 -7.17
CA VAL A 26 -18.10 25.03 -7.49
C VAL A 26 -18.23 23.63 -6.91
N ASP A 27 -18.40 22.63 -7.77
CA ASP A 27 -18.31 21.23 -7.38
C ASP A 27 -16.84 20.80 -7.50
N ILE A 28 -16.21 20.53 -6.35
CA ILE A 28 -14.83 20.06 -6.25
C ILE A 28 -14.86 18.56 -5.92
N THR A 29 -14.33 17.72 -6.82
CA THR A 29 -14.10 16.30 -6.51
C THR A 29 -12.65 16.13 -6.03
N GLU A 30 -12.46 15.97 -4.72
CA GLU A 30 -11.15 15.73 -4.13
C GLU A 30 -10.62 14.33 -4.47
N ALA A 31 -9.35 14.25 -4.87
CA ALA A 31 -8.69 12.98 -5.12
C ALA A 31 -8.59 12.16 -3.82
N GLN A 32 -9.00 10.89 -3.87
CA GLN A 32 -8.94 9.99 -2.72
C GLN A 32 -7.59 9.25 -2.70
N PRO A 33 -6.66 9.60 -1.79
CA PRO A 33 -5.38 8.93 -1.72
C PRO A 33 -5.56 7.48 -1.25
N LEU A 34 -4.99 6.56 -2.02
CA LEU A 34 -5.02 5.13 -1.74
C LEU A 34 -3.81 4.71 -0.90
N ALA A 35 -2.63 5.23 -1.27
CA ALA A 35 -1.36 4.92 -0.62
C ALA A 35 -0.35 6.05 -0.82
N THR A 36 0.69 6.05 0.01
CA THR A 36 1.91 6.80 -0.32
C THR A 36 2.72 6.05 -1.36
N TRP A 37 3.40 6.78 -2.25
CA TRP A 37 4.33 6.21 -3.21
C TRP A 37 5.72 6.78 -2.96
N GLY A 38 6.60 5.95 -2.38
CA GLY A 38 7.90 6.42 -1.89
C GLY A 38 7.75 7.57 -0.88
N LYS A 39 8.58 8.62 -1.01
CA LYS A 39 8.67 9.70 -0.01
C LYS A 39 7.78 10.91 -0.29
N ASP A 40 7.51 11.18 -1.56
CA ASP A 40 7.02 12.48 -2.05
C ASP A 40 5.80 12.40 -2.97
N LYS A 41 5.31 11.19 -3.29
CA LYS A 41 4.12 10.98 -4.12
C LYS A 41 3.00 10.28 -3.35
N LEU A 42 1.79 10.42 -3.87
CA LEU A 42 0.60 9.69 -3.45
C LEU A 42 0.06 8.94 -4.66
N LEU A 43 -0.30 7.69 -4.46
CA LEU A 43 -1.09 6.94 -5.41
C LEU A 43 -2.56 7.15 -5.08
N VAL A 44 -3.34 7.61 -6.06
CA VAL A 44 -4.80 7.76 -5.90
C VAL A 44 -5.55 6.58 -6.50
N ALA A 45 -6.84 6.45 -6.16
CA ALA A 45 -7.66 5.33 -6.59
C ALA A 45 -7.82 5.16 -8.12
N SER A 46 -7.55 6.21 -8.91
CA SER A 46 -7.50 6.14 -10.38
C SER A 46 -6.26 5.43 -10.92
N GLY A 47 -5.18 5.35 -10.13
CA GLY A 47 -3.86 4.88 -10.57
C GLY A 47 -2.85 6.00 -10.83
N ASP A 48 -3.27 7.26 -10.73
CA ASP A 48 -2.37 8.39 -10.94
C ASP A 48 -1.44 8.61 -9.73
N LEU A 49 -0.22 9.04 -10.03
CA LEU A 49 0.73 9.53 -9.03
C LEU A 49 0.66 11.04 -8.93
N LEU A 50 0.35 11.54 -7.73
CA LEU A 50 0.25 12.96 -7.44
C LEU A 50 1.33 13.40 -6.46
N PRO A 51 1.84 14.65 -6.54
CA PRO A 51 2.72 15.20 -5.52
C PRO A 51 2.05 15.18 -4.14
N ARG A 52 2.79 14.73 -3.13
CA ARG A 52 2.31 14.71 -1.75
C ARG A 52 2.41 16.11 -1.11
N PRO A 53 1.33 16.66 -0.54
CA PRO A 53 1.40 17.91 0.20
C PRO A 53 2.19 17.75 1.49
N SER A 54 2.97 18.77 1.81
CA SER A 54 3.73 18.87 3.06
C SER A 54 2.87 18.86 4.32
N HIS A 55 1.60 19.27 4.24
CA HIS A 55 0.67 19.35 5.38
C HIS A 55 -0.22 18.12 5.53
N MET A 56 -0.17 17.15 4.61
CA MET A 56 -0.99 15.95 4.71
C MET A 56 -0.36 14.93 5.67
N GLY A 57 -1.10 14.62 6.73
CA GLY A 57 -0.86 13.44 7.56
C GLY A 57 -1.18 12.17 6.79
N VAL A 58 -0.21 11.26 6.68
CA VAL A 58 -0.35 9.96 5.97
C VAL A 58 -0.22 8.78 6.92
N GLN A 59 -0.36 9.01 8.24
CA GLN A 59 -0.08 7.98 9.25
C GLN A 59 -0.96 6.73 9.11
N SER A 60 -2.08 6.80 8.39
CA SER A 60 -2.98 5.68 8.10
C SER A 60 -2.88 5.13 6.69
N LEU A 61 -2.08 5.73 5.80
CA LEU A 61 -1.93 5.24 4.43
C LEU A 61 -0.78 4.22 4.37
N PRO A 62 -0.95 3.10 3.66
CA PRO A 62 0.16 2.20 3.40
C PRO A 62 1.17 2.86 2.47
N GLU A 63 2.38 2.30 2.45
CA GLU A 63 3.43 2.69 1.51
C GLU A 63 3.53 1.68 0.36
N LEU A 64 3.44 2.16 -0.86
CA LEU A 64 3.73 1.39 -2.06
C LEU A 64 5.03 1.89 -2.69
N ALA A 65 5.85 0.98 -3.22
CA ALA A 65 7.11 1.37 -3.84
C ALA A 65 7.52 0.43 -4.98
N GLY A 66 8.13 1.01 -6.01
CA GLY A 66 8.69 0.32 -7.17
C GLY A 66 8.93 1.32 -8.28
N ASP A 67 9.30 0.84 -9.46
CA ASP A 67 9.42 1.66 -10.66
C ASP A 67 8.05 2.20 -11.08
N GLU A 68 8.00 3.43 -11.62
CA GLU A 68 6.74 4.09 -11.96
C GLU A 68 5.98 3.37 -13.08
N GLU A 69 6.70 2.68 -13.96
CA GLU A 69 6.14 1.81 -14.99
C GLU A 69 5.35 0.63 -14.40
N LEU A 70 5.55 0.31 -13.12
CA LEU A 70 4.91 -0.80 -12.42
C LEU A 70 3.77 -0.37 -11.49
N VAL A 71 3.38 0.92 -11.48
CA VAL A 71 2.32 1.46 -10.61
C VAL A 71 1.04 0.63 -10.71
N GLU A 72 0.55 0.37 -11.92
CA GLU A 72 -0.69 -0.38 -12.12
C GLU A 72 -0.58 -1.81 -11.56
N ARG A 73 0.55 -2.48 -11.79
CA ARG A 73 0.83 -3.83 -11.29
C ARG A 73 0.86 -3.86 -9.75
N ILE A 74 1.58 -2.94 -9.13
CA ILE A 74 1.72 -2.83 -7.66
C ILE A 74 0.39 -2.50 -7.03
N MET A 75 -0.36 -1.56 -7.60
CA MET A 75 -1.70 -1.19 -7.15
C MET A 75 -2.68 -2.36 -7.20
N LEU A 76 -2.66 -3.15 -8.27
CA LEU A 76 -3.51 -4.33 -8.42
C LEU A 76 -3.21 -5.37 -7.34
N GLN A 77 -1.93 -5.66 -7.10
CA GLN A 77 -1.52 -6.61 -6.06
C GLN A 77 -1.86 -6.08 -4.66
N TYR A 78 -1.65 -4.80 -4.40
CA TYR A 78 -2.04 -4.17 -3.14
C TYR A 78 -3.54 -4.32 -2.88
N ARG A 79 -4.40 -4.03 -3.87
CA ARG A 79 -5.86 -4.20 -3.71
C ARG A 79 -6.26 -5.64 -3.38
N ALA A 80 -5.64 -6.62 -4.05
CA ALA A 80 -5.87 -8.02 -3.75
C ALA A 80 -5.43 -8.39 -2.32
N LEU A 81 -4.26 -7.91 -1.90
CA LEU A 81 -3.74 -8.11 -0.55
C LEU A 81 -4.59 -7.42 0.52
N ALA A 82 -5.01 -6.18 0.31
CA ALA A 82 -5.86 -5.45 1.25
C ALA A 82 -7.22 -6.15 1.47
N GLY A 83 -7.77 -6.77 0.43
CA GLY A 83 -8.98 -7.60 0.55
C GLY A 83 -8.74 -8.93 1.29
N LEU A 84 -7.54 -9.48 1.21
CA LEU A 84 -7.16 -10.74 1.87
C LEU A 84 -6.73 -10.53 3.34
N LEU A 85 -6.04 -9.43 3.63
CA LEU A 85 -5.35 -9.12 4.87
C LEU A 85 -6.15 -8.10 5.69
N THR A 86 -7.30 -8.54 6.22
CA THR A 86 -8.28 -7.67 6.89
C THR A 86 -8.13 -7.58 8.41
N THR A 87 -7.25 -8.40 8.99
CA THR A 87 -6.98 -8.34 10.44
C THR A 87 -5.98 -7.23 10.70
N ARG A 88 -6.28 -6.31 11.63
CA ARG A 88 -5.48 -5.10 11.91
C ARG A 88 -3.97 -5.32 11.92
N ASP A 89 -3.47 -6.29 12.66
CA ASP A 89 -2.03 -6.57 12.78
C ASP A 89 -1.41 -7.22 11.53
N MET A 90 -2.25 -7.71 10.62
CA MET A 90 -1.88 -8.33 9.36
C MET A 90 -2.17 -7.43 8.16
N GLU A 91 -2.72 -6.23 8.35
CA GLU A 91 -2.94 -5.27 7.28
C GLU A 91 -1.62 -4.88 6.60
N VAL A 92 -1.69 -4.53 5.31
CA VAL A 92 -0.53 -4.08 4.55
C VAL A 92 -0.06 -2.74 5.11
N LYS A 93 1.15 -2.70 5.65
CA LYS A 93 1.83 -1.45 6.01
C LYS A 93 2.66 -0.95 4.84
N ARG A 94 3.41 -1.85 4.18
CA ARG A 94 4.21 -1.53 3.00
C ARG A 94 4.17 -2.68 2.00
N LEU A 95 4.03 -2.37 0.72
CA LEU A 95 4.23 -3.33 -0.37
C LEU A 95 5.20 -2.73 -1.38
N SER A 96 6.29 -3.43 -1.66
CA SER A 96 7.25 -3.02 -2.68
C SER A 96 7.58 -4.13 -3.65
N PHE A 97 7.98 -3.73 -4.86
CA PHE A 97 8.53 -4.61 -5.86
C PHE A 97 9.82 -4.00 -6.41
N ASP A 98 10.88 -4.83 -6.48
CA ASP A 98 12.09 -4.52 -7.22
C ASP A 98 12.48 -5.71 -8.09
N ASP A 99 13.10 -5.44 -9.24
CA ASP A 99 13.49 -6.47 -10.21
C ASP A 99 14.51 -7.48 -9.66
N LEU A 100 15.23 -7.16 -8.59
CA LEU A 100 16.27 -8.02 -8.03
C LEU A 100 15.72 -9.00 -6.99
N SER A 101 14.86 -8.53 -6.09
CA SER A 101 14.40 -9.24 -4.90
C SER A 101 12.93 -9.66 -5.00
N GLY A 102 12.19 -9.07 -5.93
CA GLY A 102 10.77 -9.29 -6.17
C GLY A 102 9.90 -8.58 -5.14
N TRP A 103 8.76 -9.20 -4.82
CA TRP A 103 7.80 -8.66 -3.86
C TRP A 103 8.31 -8.74 -2.42
N HIS A 104 8.13 -7.63 -1.71
CA HIS A 104 8.33 -7.52 -0.27
C HIS A 104 7.10 -6.87 0.35
N LEU A 105 6.62 -7.44 1.45
CA LEU A 105 5.42 -6.99 2.16
C LEU A 105 5.74 -6.83 3.64
N GLU A 106 5.52 -5.65 4.18
CA GLU A 106 5.54 -5.39 5.63
C GLU A 106 4.11 -5.29 6.15
N LEU A 107 3.82 -5.97 7.25
CA LEU A 107 2.53 -5.93 7.92
C LEU A 107 2.52 -4.86 9.01
N VAL A 108 1.34 -4.42 9.44
CA VAL A 108 1.19 -3.48 10.56
C VAL A 108 1.80 -4.02 11.87
N SER A 109 1.79 -5.33 12.09
CA SER A 109 2.51 -5.99 13.19
C SER A 109 4.04 -5.81 13.17
N GLY A 110 4.59 -5.36 12.04
CA GLY A 110 6.04 -5.26 11.80
C GLY A 110 6.67 -6.54 11.26
N ILE A 111 5.88 -7.59 10.98
CA ILE A 111 6.40 -8.79 10.31
C ILE A 111 6.70 -8.46 8.84
N GLU A 112 7.90 -8.78 8.40
CA GLU A 112 8.33 -8.68 7.01
C GLU A 112 8.17 -10.00 6.25
N LEU A 113 7.63 -9.95 5.03
CA LEU A 113 7.46 -11.10 4.15
C LEU A 113 8.30 -10.92 2.90
N LYS A 114 9.24 -11.84 2.67
CA LYS A 114 10.00 -11.94 1.40
C LYS A 114 9.24 -12.88 0.48
N LEU A 115 8.60 -12.30 -0.53
CA LEU A 115 7.64 -12.99 -1.39
C LEU A 115 8.21 -13.26 -2.80
N GLY A 116 9.37 -12.74 -3.19
CA GLY A 116 10.01 -13.00 -4.49
C GLY A 116 9.16 -12.57 -5.69
N HIS A 117 9.50 -12.98 -6.92
CA HIS A 117 8.91 -12.39 -8.13
C HIS A 117 7.49 -12.85 -8.47
N ASP A 118 7.19 -14.11 -8.19
CA ASP A 118 5.98 -14.79 -8.66
C ASP A 118 5.11 -15.32 -7.52
N ALA A 119 3.86 -15.64 -7.85
CA ALA A 119 2.90 -16.30 -6.96
C ALA A 119 2.70 -15.56 -5.62
N LEU A 120 2.72 -14.22 -5.64
CA LEU A 120 2.56 -13.35 -4.46
C LEU A 120 1.40 -13.81 -3.56
N LEU A 121 0.19 -13.99 -4.12
CA LEU A 121 -0.98 -14.38 -3.33
C LEU A 121 -0.82 -15.77 -2.72
N GLU A 122 -0.29 -16.74 -3.47
CA GLU A 122 -0.03 -18.09 -2.95
C GLU A 122 0.95 -18.05 -1.77
N ARG A 123 2.02 -17.26 -1.90
CA ARG A 123 3.05 -17.09 -0.87
C ARG A 123 2.52 -16.40 0.38
N VAL A 124 1.61 -15.43 0.23
CA VAL A 124 0.90 -14.82 1.35
C VAL A 124 -0.09 -15.81 1.99
N HIS A 125 -0.83 -16.58 1.20
CA HIS A 125 -1.69 -17.65 1.73
C HIS A 125 -0.91 -18.69 2.54
N ARG A 126 0.27 -19.06 2.06
CA ARG A 126 1.18 -19.96 2.79
C ARG A 126 1.61 -19.37 4.13
N PHE A 127 1.96 -18.09 4.17
CA PHE A 127 2.24 -17.41 5.44
C PHE A 127 1.02 -17.43 6.36
N LEU A 128 -0.18 -17.11 5.85
CA LEU A 128 -1.42 -17.14 6.65
C LEU A 128 -1.76 -18.52 7.20
N TYR A 129 -1.45 -19.58 6.45
CA TYR A 129 -1.57 -20.95 6.94
C TYR A 129 -0.61 -21.22 8.12
N LEU A 130 0.65 -20.82 7.98
CA LEU A 130 1.66 -20.98 9.04
C LEU A 130 1.35 -20.13 10.27
N SER A 131 0.87 -18.90 10.09
CA SER A 131 0.52 -17.96 11.17
C SER A 131 -0.65 -18.46 12.02
N ARG A 132 -1.57 -19.22 11.43
CA ARG A 132 -2.67 -19.88 12.15
C ARG A 132 -2.29 -21.24 12.73
N GLY A 133 -1.20 -21.84 12.24
CA GLY A 133 -0.69 -23.13 12.67
C GLY A 133 0.55 -22.98 13.54
N VAL A 134 1.69 -23.45 13.02
CA VAL A 134 2.94 -23.61 13.77
C VAL A 134 3.52 -22.30 14.32
N LEU A 135 3.24 -21.15 13.70
CA LEU A 135 3.74 -19.85 14.16
C LEU A 135 2.81 -19.16 15.14
N ALA A 136 1.54 -19.58 15.24
CA ALA A 136 0.54 -18.94 16.11
C ALA A 136 1.04 -18.63 17.54
N PRO A 137 1.68 -19.56 18.28
CA PRO A 137 2.15 -19.29 19.64
C PRO A 137 3.37 -18.34 19.72
N HIS A 138 4.02 -18.06 18.59
CA HIS A 138 5.28 -17.33 18.53
C HIS A 138 5.26 -16.12 17.59
N LEU A 139 4.09 -15.74 17.03
CA LEU A 139 3.97 -14.63 16.08
C LEU A 139 4.60 -13.33 16.59
N GLN A 140 4.47 -13.03 17.88
CA GLN A 140 5.06 -11.87 18.54
C GLN A 140 6.60 -11.83 18.47
N LYS A 141 7.24 -12.99 18.32
CA LYS A 141 8.69 -13.17 18.20
C LYS A 141 9.18 -13.22 16.75
N VAL A 142 8.28 -13.26 15.76
CA VAL A 142 8.67 -13.29 14.34
C VAL A 142 9.09 -11.89 13.89
N VAL A 143 10.23 -11.80 13.22
CA VAL A 143 10.72 -10.58 12.56
C VAL A 143 10.42 -10.65 11.06
N SER A 144 10.84 -11.73 10.42
CA SER A 144 10.61 -11.92 8.99
C SER A 144 10.30 -13.36 8.63
N VAL A 145 9.56 -13.55 7.54
CA VAL A 145 9.25 -14.84 6.96
C VAL A 145 9.59 -14.81 5.47
N ASP A 146 10.41 -15.75 5.05
CA ASP A 146 10.81 -15.92 3.67
C ASP A 146 10.07 -17.10 3.04
N THR A 147 9.17 -16.79 2.12
CA THR A 147 8.32 -17.77 1.43
C THR A 147 8.74 -17.95 -0.04
N ARG A 148 9.95 -17.49 -0.42
CA ARG A 148 10.45 -17.60 -1.80
C ARG A 148 10.70 -19.04 -2.24
N TYR A 149 10.89 -19.96 -1.30
CA TYR A 149 11.16 -21.37 -1.58
C TYR A 149 9.88 -22.15 -1.81
N SER A 150 9.83 -22.97 -2.86
CA SER A 150 8.64 -23.74 -3.24
C SER A 150 8.17 -24.70 -2.14
N ASN A 151 9.09 -25.34 -1.42
CA ASN A 151 8.80 -26.40 -0.45
C ASN A 151 9.26 -26.09 0.97
N ALA A 152 9.72 -24.87 1.24
CA ALA A 152 10.26 -24.48 2.53
C ALA A 152 9.87 -23.04 2.87
N VAL A 153 9.94 -22.71 4.16
CA VAL A 153 9.80 -21.35 4.66
C VAL A 153 10.89 -21.12 5.69
N ALA A 154 11.62 -20.01 5.56
CA ALA A 154 12.58 -19.59 6.57
C ALA A 154 11.94 -18.52 7.48
N VAL A 155 12.17 -18.60 8.77
CA VAL A 155 11.63 -17.66 9.76
C VAL A 155 12.79 -17.05 10.53
N GLN A 156 12.85 -15.72 10.54
CA GLN A 156 13.75 -14.97 11.39
C GLN A 156 13.01 -14.58 12.67
N TRP A 157 13.63 -14.87 13.81
CA TRP A 157 13.10 -14.57 15.13
C TRP A 157 13.78 -13.31 15.68
N LYS A 158 13.09 -12.62 16.60
CA LYS A 158 13.71 -11.58 17.43
C LYS A 158 14.82 -12.25 18.24
N ASP A 159 16.00 -11.65 18.28
CA ASP A 159 17.04 -12.08 19.21
C ASP A 159 16.47 -11.94 20.63
N GLU A 160 16.60 -12.98 21.45
CA GLU A 160 16.32 -12.82 22.87
C GLU A 160 17.42 -11.91 23.43
N GLU A 161 17.04 -10.69 23.83
CA GLU A 161 17.92 -9.87 24.67
C GLU A 161 18.33 -10.74 25.86
N LYS A 162 19.64 -11.00 25.96
CA LYS A 162 20.25 -11.71 27.09
C LYS A 162 20.17 -10.90 28.37
#